data_AF-A0A9P7HP35-F1
#
_entry.id   AF-A0A9P7HP35-F1
#
_cell.length_a   1.000
_cell.length_b   1.000
_cell.length_c   1.000
_cell.angle_alpha   90.00
_cell.angle_beta   90.00
_cell.angle_gamma   90.00
#
_symmetry.space_group_name_H-M   'P 1'
#
loop_
_entity.id
_entity.type
_entity.pdbx_description
1 polymer ?
#
loop_
_entity_poly.entity_id
_entity_poly.type
_entity_poly.pdbx_seq_one_letter_code
_entity_poly.pdbx_strand_id
1 'polypeptide(L)'
;MEKLGPDLRDMLDVSENGISIQRKLQLYFPPGEQHDSGQNDLDTRGLDCLIVLIRHIYSYLLPLYSDKEERKDAERRNPLLAMAWVHIDSDQKRVWAAGKQSILKLLNSHCAREPQTSFLSLVNSPLMKETFWHDDEHILYRACLIMPDGAPWENVDLGENPIDVMANMSTVVVDRMQKPTKSFQKFMETPFKLTKTRTSKRLRLCAEPAVIRVHYKTCKDLEPFPFTKLKEFHLPIQRIDRMDSSEPLPEPKECVYSLIASVSLQEQRIRTYKFLGGEISQCSYTGRGRRWSLEDKIDGEFMLFYLRAGSVAYDHEIPEIASVPRDGRTFPFLNKFFDDCKRADEEKNGG
;
A
#
# COMPACT_ATOMS: atom_id res chain seq x y z
N MET A 1 21.20 8.29 -14.14
CA MET A 1 20.17 7.22 -14.17
C MET A 1 19.46 7.35 -15.52
N GLU A 2 19.39 6.28 -16.32
CA GLU A 2 18.62 6.33 -17.56
C GLU A 2 17.15 6.68 -17.24
N LYS A 3 16.50 7.45 -18.11
CA LYS A 3 15.11 7.87 -17.91
C LYS A 3 14.21 6.65 -18.11
N LEU A 4 13.61 6.15 -17.03
CA LEU A 4 12.73 4.97 -16.99
C LEU A 4 11.45 5.10 -17.82
N GLY A 5 11.09 6.33 -18.18
CA GLY A 5 9.88 6.67 -18.90
C GLY A 5 9.44 8.09 -18.57
N PRO A 6 8.40 8.60 -19.25
CA PRO A 6 7.74 9.85 -18.86
C PRO A 6 6.93 9.68 -17.56
N ASP A 7 6.84 10.76 -16.78
CA ASP A 7 5.99 10.83 -15.59
C ASP A 7 4.52 10.98 -16.02
N LEU A 8 3.61 10.21 -15.44
CA LEU A 8 2.18 10.26 -15.78
C LEU A 8 1.57 11.65 -15.58
N ARG A 9 2.04 12.42 -14.59
CA ARG A 9 1.56 13.78 -14.28
C ARG A 9 2.00 14.80 -15.35
N ASP A 10 3.13 14.56 -15.99
CA ASP A 10 3.62 15.41 -17.09
C ASP A 10 2.96 15.03 -18.43
N MET A 11 2.60 13.76 -18.60
CA MET A 11 1.96 13.27 -19.83
C MET A 11 0.48 13.63 -19.94
N LEU A 12 -0.20 13.68 -18.80
CA LEU A 12 -1.64 13.80 -18.68
C LEU A 12 -1.93 14.91 -17.70
N ASP A 13 -2.70 15.91 -18.12
CA ASP A 13 -3.20 16.93 -17.20
C ASP A 13 -4.07 16.23 -16.15
N VAL A 14 -3.69 16.33 -14.87
CA VAL A 14 -4.35 15.64 -13.76
C VAL A 14 -5.81 16.09 -13.61
N SER A 15 -6.09 17.36 -13.85
CA SER A 15 -7.44 17.93 -13.69
C SER A 15 -8.40 17.41 -14.76
N GLU A 16 -7.90 17.16 -15.97
CA GLU A 16 -8.70 16.67 -17.10
C GLU A 16 -8.69 15.13 -17.20
N ASN A 17 -7.58 14.48 -16.81
CA ASN A 17 -7.30 13.07 -17.07
C ASN A 17 -7.13 12.24 -15.80
N GLY A 18 -7.62 12.71 -14.65
CA GLY A 18 -7.48 12.03 -13.37
C GLY A 18 -7.84 10.54 -13.41
N ILE A 19 -8.99 10.18 -14.00
CA ILE A 19 -9.43 8.78 -14.16
C ILE A 19 -8.43 7.95 -14.97
N SER A 20 -7.91 8.50 -16.08
CA SER A 20 -6.91 7.84 -16.91
C SER A 20 -5.61 7.59 -16.16
N ILE A 21 -5.17 8.56 -15.34
CA ILE A 21 -4.00 8.42 -14.47
C ILE A 21 -4.25 7.33 -13.42
N GLN A 22 -5.39 7.35 -12.74
CA GLN A 22 -5.76 6.34 -11.75
C GLN A 22 -5.74 4.93 -12.34
N ARG A 23 -6.37 4.72 -13.51
CA ARG A 23 -6.35 3.44 -14.22
C ARG A 23 -4.93 3.02 -14.58
N LYS A 24 -4.09 3.95 -15.05
CA LYS A 24 -2.70 3.65 -15.38
C LYS A 24 -1.90 3.22 -14.14
N LEU A 25 -2.13 3.85 -13.00
CA LEU A 25 -1.50 3.47 -11.72
C LEU A 25 -1.95 2.09 -11.24
N GLN A 26 -3.24 1.76 -11.37
CA GLN A 26 -3.83 0.50 -10.89
C GLN A 26 -3.55 -0.72 -11.79
N LEU A 27 -3.56 -0.52 -13.12
CA LEU A 27 -3.56 -1.63 -14.08
C LEU A 27 -2.18 -1.93 -14.68
N TYR A 28 -1.29 -0.93 -14.71
CA TYR A 28 0.05 -1.11 -15.28
C TYR A 28 1.03 -1.32 -14.14
N PHE A 29 1.56 -2.54 -14.11
CA PHE A 29 2.53 -2.98 -13.12
C PHE A 29 3.93 -2.97 -13.72
N PRO A 30 4.99 -2.76 -12.89
CA PRO A 30 6.36 -2.81 -13.38
C PRO A 30 6.65 -4.13 -14.11
N PRO A 31 7.63 -4.20 -15.01
CA PRO A 31 8.03 -5.48 -15.58
C PRO A 31 8.61 -6.37 -14.47
N GLY A 32 8.13 -7.59 -14.28
CA GLY A 32 8.65 -8.51 -13.27
C GLY A 32 10.11 -8.93 -13.49
N GLU A 33 10.66 -9.69 -12.55
CA GLU A 33 12.04 -10.17 -12.56
C GLU A 33 12.41 -10.86 -13.88
N GLN A 34 13.52 -10.44 -14.49
CA GLN A 34 14.08 -11.13 -15.66
C GLN A 34 15.03 -12.23 -15.15
N HIS A 35 14.85 -13.45 -15.65
CA HIS A 35 15.68 -14.61 -15.28
C HIS A 35 17.15 -14.51 -15.70
N ASP A 36 17.53 -13.47 -16.45
CA ASP A 36 18.90 -13.20 -16.89
C ASP A 36 19.63 -12.23 -15.93
N SER A 37 19.34 -12.32 -14.63
CA SER A 37 19.99 -11.48 -13.62
C SER A 37 21.46 -11.87 -13.46
N GLY A 38 22.34 -10.86 -13.43
CA GLY A 38 23.76 -11.06 -13.17
C GLY A 38 23.97 -11.61 -11.76
N GLN A 39 25.09 -12.30 -11.53
CA GLN A 39 25.43 -12.94 -10.25
C GLN A 39 25.45 -11.98 -9.03
N ASN A 40 25.43 -10.66 -9.27
CA ASN A 40 25.44 -9.60 -8.26
C ASN A 40 24.14 -8.80 -8.16
N ASP A 41 23.08 -9.19 -8.90
CA ASP A 41 21.81 -8.48 -8.86
C ASP A 41 21.02 -8.84 -7.60
N LEU A 42 20.41 -7.82 -7.00
CA LEU A 42 19.58 -7.99 -5.81
C LEU A 42 18.18 -8.47 -6.20
N ASP A 43 17.57 -9.30 -5.35
CA ASP A 43 16.16 -9.71 -5.51
C ASP A 43 15.24 -8.47 -5.53
N THR A 44 14.40 -8.35 -6.55
CA THR A 44 13.53 -7.18 -6.76
C THR A 44 12.07 -7.41 -6.36
N ARG A 45 11.68 -8.63 -5.95
CA ARG A 45 10.27 -8.98 -5.71
C ARG A 45 9.61 -8.11 -4.63
N GLY A 46 10.33 -7.88 -3.54
CA GLY A 46 9.84 -7.00 -2.46
C GLY A 46 9.68 -5.55 -2.89
N LEU A 47 10.61 -5.04 -3.71
CA LEU A 47 10.54 -3.70 -4.29
C LEU A 47 9.35 -3.58 -5.25
N ASP A 48 9.11 -4.59 -6.06
CA ASP A 48 7.99 -4.59 -6.99
C ASP A 48 6.65 -4.53 -6.26
N CYS A 49 6.47 -5.33 -5.21
CA CYS A 49 5.29 -5.22 -4.35
C CYS A 49 5.11 -3.81 -3.79
N LEU A 50 6.22 -3.16 -3.41
CA LEU A 50 6.18 -1.80 -2.88
C LEU A 50 5.83 -0.76 -3.95
N ILE A 51 6.38 -0.86 -5.16
CA ILE A 51 6.00 0.00 -6.29
C ILE A 51 4.50 -0.13 -6.59
N VAL A 52 4.00 -1.37 -6.69
CA VAL A 52 2.58 -1.63 -6.94
C VAL A 52 1.71 -1.06 -5.83
N LEU A 53 2.11 -1.23 -4.57
CA LEU A 53 1.39 -0.66 -3.44
C LEU A 53 1.33 0.88 -3.50
N ILE A 54 2.46 1.54 -3.72
CA ILE A 54 2.53 3.01 -3.76
C ILE A 54 1.67 3.53 -4.92
N ARG A 55 1.77 2.91 -6.10
CA ARG A 55 0.91 3.24 -7.25
C ARG A 55 -0.58 3.09 -6.91
N HIS A 56 -0.93 2.00 -6.23
CA HIS A 56 -2.31 1.75 -5.82
C HIS A 56 -2.81 2.81 -4.83
N ILE A 57 -1.99 3.22 -3.85
CA ILE A 57 -2.29 4.32 -2.92
C ILE A 57 -2.46 5.64 -3.67
N TYR A 58 -1.52 5.99 -4.57
CA TYR A 58 -1.60 7.20 -5.40
C TYR A 58 -2.85 7.25 -6.26
N SER A 59 -3.32 6.10 -6.75
CA SER A 59 -4.55 6.06 -7.53
C SER A 59 -5.77 6.52 -6.73
N TYR A 60 -5.86 6.14 -5.45
CA TYR A 60 -6.98 6.54 -4.60
C TYR A 60 -6.81 7.93 -4.01
N LEU A 61 -5.57 8.33 -3.75
CA LEU A 61 -5.21 9.60 -3.14
C LEU A 61 -4.61 10.56 -4.18
N LEU A 62 -5.10 10.50 -5.42
CA LEU A 62 -4.58 11.30 -6.53
C LEU A 62 -4.57 12.81 -6.23
N PRO A 63 -5.63 13.41 -5.64
CA PRO A 63 -5.61 14.83 -5.30
C PRO A 63 -4.50 15.21 -4.32
N LEU A 64 -4.06 14.28 -3.46
CA LEU A 64 -3.04 14.51 -2.45
C LEU A 64 -1.61 14.35 -3.01
N TYR A 65 -1.40 13.50 -4.02
CA TYR A 65 -0.07 13.16 -4.51
C TYR A 65 0.26 13.65 -5.93
N SER A 66 -0.71 14.25 -6.61
CA SER A 66 -0.53 14.70 -7.99
C SER A 66 0.27 16.00 -8.12
N ASP A 67 0.32 16.83 -7.08
CA ASP A 67 1.15 18.04 -7.10
C ASP A 67 2.63 17.67 -7.03
N LYS A 68 3.33 17.84 -8.15
CA LYS A 68 4.74 17.50 -8.27
C LYS A 68 5.64 18.45 -7.48
N GLU A 69 5.26 19.72 -7.35
CA GLU A 69 6.07 20.71 -6.64
C GLU A 69 6.02 20.49 -5.13
N GLU A 70 4.85 20.11 -4.59
CA GLU A 70 4.71 19.71 -3.19
C GLU A 70 5.50 18.43 -2.86
N ARG A 71 5.59 17.49 -3.81
CA ARG A 71 6.25 16.18 -3.57
C ARG A 71 7.73 16.11 -3.96
N LYS A 72 8.27 17.11 -4.66
CA LYS A 72 9.63 17.06 -5.25
C LYS A 72 10.73 16.70 -4.25
N ASP A 73 10.67 17.20 -3.02
CA ASP A 73 11.71 16.97 -2.03
C ASP A 73 11.69 15.54 -1.49
N ALA A 74 10.49 14.99 -1.26
CA ALA A 74 10.32 13.59 -0.88
C ALA A 74 10.77 12.66 -2.02
N GLU A 75 10.37 12.96 -3.26
CA GLU A 75 10.72 12.19 -4.46
C GLU A 75 12.21 12.24 -4.80
N ARG A 76 12.87 13.39 -4.59
CA ARG A 76 14.32 13.53 -4.76
C ARG A 76 15.10 12.73 -3.73
N ARG A 77 14.65 12.70 -2.48
CA ARG A 77 15.27 11.89 -1.41
C ARG A 77 14.99 10.40 -1.59
N ASN A 78 13.79 10.05 -2.05
CA ASN A 78 13.37 8.68 -2.26
C ASN A 78 12.88 8.48 -3.71
N PRO A 79 13.80 8.12 -4.64
CA PRO A 79 13.47 7.93 -6.05
C PRO A 79 12.42 6.86 -6.33
N LEU A 80 12.12 5.99 -5.36
CA LEU A 80 11.02 5.03 -5.44
C LEU A 80 9.65 5.72 -5.60
N LEU A 81 9.46 6.85 -4.92
CA LEU A 81 8.22 7.61 -4.97
C LEU A 81 8.00 8.22 -6.35
N ALA A 82 9.07 8.73 -6.99
CA ALA A 82 9.03 9.19 -8.37
C ALA A 82 8.84 8.04 -9.35
N MET A 83 9.53 6.91 -9.15
CA MET A 83 9.40 5.72 -9.99
C MET A 83 7.96 5.20 -10.04
N ALA A 84 7.20 5.32 -8.95
CA ALA A 84 5.80 4.96 -8.92
C ALA A 84 4.93 5.80 -9.87
N TRP A 85 5.34 7.00 -10.28
CA TRP A 85 4.62 7.83 -11.26
C TRP A 85 4.96 7.54 -12.72
N VAL A 86 5.99 6.72 -12.98
CA VAL A 86 6.46 6.48 -14.35
C VAL A 86 5.42 5.70 -15.15
N HIS A 87 5.21 6.14 -16.40
CA HIS A 87 4.43 5.38 -17.36
C HIS A 87 5.16 4.09 -17.73
N ILE A 88 4.46 2.96 -17.61
CA ILE A 88 5.06 1.65 -17.82
C ILE A 88 4.74 1.17 -19.23
N ASP A 89 5.80 1.06 -20.02
CA ASP A 89 5.79 0.44 -21.35
C ASP A 89 6.38 -0.98 -21.26
N SER A 90 5.68 -1.96 -21.85
CA SER A 90 6.09 -3.38 -21.84
C SER A 90 7.43 -3.63 -22.52
N ASP A 91 7.86 -2.71 -23.39
CA ASP A 91 9.09 -2.87 -24.18
C ASP A 91 10.34 -2.42 -23.41
N GLN A 92 10.18 -1.74 -22.28
CA GLN A 92 11.28 -1.14 -21.52
C GLN A 92 11.80 -2.00 -20.36
N LYS A 93 11.65 -3.33 -20.45
CA LYS A 93 11.97 -4.26 -19.33
C LYS A 93 13.40 -4.11 -18.79
N ARG A 94 14.40 -3.94 -19.68
CA ARG A 94 15.80 -3.78 -19.29
C ARG A 94 16.06 -2.49 -18.51
N VAL A 95 15.46 -1.38 -18.96
CA VAL A 95 15.59 -0.07 -18.28
C VAL A 95 14.96 -0.14 -16.89
N TRP A 96 13.80 -0.78 -16.77
CA TRP A 96 13.14 -1.05 -15.49
C TRP A 96 14.00 -1.90 -14.55
N ALA A 97 14.59 -2.98 -15.05
CA ALA A 97 15.49 -3.82 -14.25
C ALA A 97 16.68 -3.00 -13.71
N ALA A 98 17.35 -2.22 -14.55
CA ALA A 98 18.46 -1.36 -14.14
C ALA A 98 18.05 -0.27 -13.13
N GLY A 99 16.87 0.34 -13.31
CA GLY A 99 16.31 1.31 -12.37
C GLY A 99 16.03 0.72 -11.01
N LYS A 100 15.41 -0.46 -10.95
CA LYS A 100 15.14 -1.18 -9.69
C LYS A 100 16.42 -1.53 -8.95
N GLN A 101 17.43 -2.06 -9.66
CA GLN A 101 18.75 -2.34 -9.07
C GLN A 101 19.40 -1.08 -8.50
N SER A 102 19.28 0.05 -9.20
CA SER A 102 19.82 1.33 -8.74
C SER A 102 19.15 1.79 -7.44
N ILE A 103 17.82 1.65 -7.33
CA ILE A 103 17.08 1.97 -6.11
C ILE A 103 17.47 1.03 -4.96
N LEU A 104 17.52 -0.28 -5.21
CA LEU A 104 17.92 -1.24 -4.16
C LEU A 104 19.34 -0.96 -3.67
N LYS A 105 20.28 -0.63 -4.56
CA LYS A 105 21.65 -0.25 -4.18
C LYS A 105 21.66 1.02 -3.34
N LEU A 106 20.87 2.03 -3.70
CA LEU A 106 20.74 3.27 -2.92
C LEU A 106 20.21 2.96 -1.50
N LEU A 107 19.11 2.21 -1.40
CA LEU A 107 18.50 1.82 -0.12
C LEU A 107 19.45 1.02 0.76
N ASN A 108 20.33 0.22 0.15
CA ASN A 108 21.29 -0.64 0.85
C ASN A 108 22.66 0.00 1.08
N SER A 109 22.93 1.17 0.54
CA SER A 109 24.23 1.85 0.64
C SER A 109 24.65 2.19 2.08
N HIS A 110 23.70 2.19 3.01
CA HIS A 110 23.91 2.51 4.43
C HIS A 110 23.76 1.31 5.39
N CYS A 111 23.54 0.09 4.89
CA CYS A 111 23.35 -1.11 5.73
C CYS A 111 24.55 -2.07 5.65
N ALA A 112 25.11 -2.44 6.81
CA ALA A 112 26.44 -3.06 6.88
C ALA A 112 26.48 -4.60 6.97
N ARG A 113 25.38 -5.35 6.79
CA ARG A 113 25.46 -6.82 6.90
C ARG A 113 24.63 -7.62 5.89
N GLU A 114 23.40 -7.22 5.58
CA GLU A 114 22.57 -7.90 4.60
C GLU A 114 21.73 -6.88 3.81
N PRO A 115 21.55 -7.07 2.49
CA PRO A 115 20.73 -6.18 1.69
C PRO A 115 19.24 -6.36 2.04
N GLN A 116 18.61 -5.25 2.41
CA GLN A 116 17.18 -5.08 2.57
C GLN A 116 16.49 -5.15 1.21
N THR A 117 16.03 -6.33 0.81
CA THR A 117 15.29 -6.57 -0.44
C THR A 117 13.86 -7.05 -0.21
N SER A 118 13.53 -7.50 1.00
CA SER A 118 12.17 -7.95 1.33
C SER A 118 11.21 -6.77 1.44
N PHE A 119 9.95 -6.98 1.05
CA PHE A 119 8.90 -5.97 1.16
C PHE A 119 8.79 -5.39 2.57
N LEU A 120 8.78 -6.25 3.60
CA LEU A 120 8.67 -5.82 5.00
C LEU A 120 9.83 -4.91 5.40
N SER A 121 11.04 -5.21 4.96
CA SER A 121 12.21 -4.36 5.24
C SER A 121 12.14 -3.04 4.49
N LEU A 122 11.78 -3.07 3.21
CA LEU A 122 11.70 -1.88 2.36
C LEU A 122 10.61 -0.92 2.83
N VAL A 123 9.39 -1.42 3.08
CA VAL A 123 8.24 -0.61 3.51
C VAL A 123 8.46 0.04 4.89
N ASN A 124 9.27 -0.59 5.75
CA ASN A 124 9.64 -0.08 7.08
C ASN A 124 11.04 0.55 7.13
N SER A 125 11.69 0.72 5.97
CA SER A 125 13.01 1.37 5.92
C SER A 125 12.91 2.81 6.43
N PRO A 126 13.99 3.35 7.05
CA PRO A 126 14.03 4.75 7.48
C PRO A 126 13.65 5.72 6.35
N LEU A 127 14.15 5.48 5.14
CA LEU A 127 13.83 6.32 3.99
C LEU A 127 12.33 6.34 3.68
N MET A 128 11.66 5.18 3.65
CA MET A 128 10.21 5.13 3.44
C MET A 128 9.44 5.78 4.59
N LYS A 129 9.90 5.63 5.84
CA LYS A 129 9.29 6.30 6.98
C LYS A 129 9.33 7.81 6.81
N GLU A 130 10.52 8.36 6.57
CA GLU A 130 10.75 9.82 6.49
C GLU A 130 10.19 10.52 5.24
N THR A 131 9.96 9.77 4.15
CA THR A 131 9.52 10.37 2.87
C THR A 131 8.08 10.03 2.50
N PHE A 132 7.49 9.02 3.15
CA PHE A 132 6.13 8.58 2.86
C PHE A 132 5.28 8.45 4.12
N TRP A 133 5.73 7.69 5.14
CA TRP A 133 4.87 7.39 6.30
C TRP A 133 4.83 8.47 7.39
N HIS A 134 5.76 9.43 7.38
CA HIS A 134 5.75 10.61 8.26
C HIS A 134 4.85 11.74 7.74
N ASP A 135 4.26 11.57 6.56
CA ASP A 135 3.23 12.46 6.07
C ASP A 135 2.04 12.43 7.04
N ASP A 136 1.51 13.59 7.42
CA ASP A 136 0.43 13.71 8.42
C ASP A 136 -0.80 12.88 8.01
N GLU A 137 -0.99 12.72 6.71
CA GLU A 137 -2.04 11.91 6.10
C GLU A 137 -1.90 10.40 6.38
N HIS A 138 -0.74 9.91 6.83
CA HIS A 138 -0.50 8.47 7.08
C HIS A 138 -0.20 8.11 8.53
N ILE A 139 0.01 9.09 9.41
CA ILE A 139 0.33 8.82 10.81
C ILE A 139 -0.90 8.25 11.53
N LEU A 140 -0.76 7.11 12.21
CA LEU A 140 -1.91 6.45 12.86
C LEU A 140 -2.39 7.20 14.11
N TYR A 141 -1.46 7.80 14.85
CA TYR A 141 -1.71 8.41 16.16
C TYR A 141 -1.52 9.91 16.10
N ARG A 142 -2.55 10.65 16.49
CA ARG A 142 -2.48 12.11 16.65
C ARG A 142 -1.78 12.49 17.94
N ALA A 143 -2.07 11.75 19.01
CA ALA A 143 -1.54 12.00 20.34
C ALA A 143 -1.63 10.74 21.20
N CYS A 144 -0.75 10.64 22.19
CA CYS A 144 -0.87 9.69 23.29
C CYS A 144 -1.12 10.50 24.55
N LEU A 145 -2.22 10.24 25.24
CA LEU A 145 -2.62 10.93 26.45
C LEU A 145 -2.46 10.02 27.67
N ILE A 146 -2.10 10.62 28.79
CA ILE A 146 -2.08 10.00 30.12
C ILE A 146 -2.85 10.89 31.09
N MET A 147 -3.55 10.29 32.04
CA MET A 147 -4.23 10.97 33.13
C MET A 147 -3.82 10.28 34.42
N PRO A 148 -2.86 10.84 35.17
CA PRO A 148 -2.55 10.39 36.53
C PRO A 148 -3.77 10.50 37.45
N ASP A 149 -3.80 9.71 38.52
CA ASP A 149 -4.94 9.73 39.44
C ASP A 149 -5.13 11.11 40.08
N GLY A 150 -6.32 11.69 39.88
CA GLY A 150 -6.66 13.03 40.39
C GLY A 150 -6.06 14.21 39.62
N ALA A 151 -5.42 13.96 38.47
CA ALA A 151 -4.79 14.97 37.62
C ALA A 151 -5.54 15.10 36.27
N PRO A 152 -5.36 16.22 35.53
CA PRO A 152 -5.88 16.36 34.17
C PRO A 152 -5.18 15.44 33.16
N TRP A 153 -5.76 15.33 31.96
CA TRP A 153 -5.10 14.70 30.82
C TRP A 153 -3.88 15.51 30.39
N GLU A 154 -2.78 14.82 30.15
CA GLU A 154 -1.54 15.38 29.60
C GLU A 154 -1.04 14.53 28.42
N ASN A 155 -0.22 15.13 27.56
CA ASN A 155 0.47 14.38 26.52
C ASN A 155 1.56 13.51 27.16
N VAL A 156 1.66 12.26 26.71
CA VAL A 156 2.77 11.38 27.05
C VAL A 156 4.04 11.95 26.43
N ASP A 157 5.09 12.10 27.23
CA ASP A 157 6.44 12.37 26.71
C ASP A 157 6.93 11.16 25.91
N LEU A 158 7.12 11.37 24.61
CA LEU A 158 7.62 10.35 23.66
C LEU A 158 9.12 10.53 23.37
N GLY A 159 9.81 11.43 24.08
CA GLY A 159 11.23 11.72 23.90
C GLY A 159 11.52 12.71 22.76
N GLU A 160 12.78 12.77 22.35
CA GLU A 160 13.31 13.80 21.43
C GLU A 160 12.73 13.74 20.01
N ASN A 161 12.30 12.56 19.54
CA ASN A 161 11.68 12.40 18.22
C ASN A 161 10.31 11.70 18.32
N PRO A 162 9.25 12.44 18.70
CA PRO A 162 7.92 11.87 18.88
C PRO A 162 7.33 11.32 17.57
N ILE A 163 7.64 11.94 16.43
CA ILE A 163 7.13 11.54 15.11
C ILE A 163 7.65 10.14 14.75
N ASP A 164 8.95 9.90 14.90
CA ASP A 164 9.53 8.57 14.65
C ASP A 164 8.88 7.50 15.54
N VAL A 165 8.67 7.81 16.82
CA VAL A 165 8.01 6.90 17.77
C VAL A 165 6.59 6.60 17.31
N MET A 166 5.82 7.61 16.92
CA MET A 166 4.45 7.44 16.41
C MET A 166 4.44 6.63 15.09
N ALA A 167 5.34 6.92 14.15
CA ALA A 167 5.45 6.21 12.88
C ALA A 167 5.83 4.73 13.08
N ASN A 168 6.71 4.44 14.04
CA ASN A 168 7.08 3.08 14.42
C ASN A 168 5.90 2.31 15.05
N MET A 169 5.00 3.00 15.75
CA MET A 169 3.79 2.39 16.29
C MET A 169 2.65 2.30 15.27
N SER A 170 2.76 2.96 14.10
CA SER A 170 1.69 3.08 13.09
C SER A 170 1.46 1.83 12.23
N THR A 171 1.76 0.65 12.77
CA THR A 171 1.43 -0.66 12.19
C THR A 171 0.69 -1.48 13.24
N VAL A 172 -0.56 -1.81 12.96
CA VAL A 172 -1.37 -2.63 13.87
C VAL A 172 -0.98 -4.10 13.70
N VAL A 173 -0.66 -4.78 14.81
CA VAL A 173 -0.33 -6.21 14.77
C VAL A 173 -1.57 -7.04 15.11
N VAL A 174 -1.95 -7.92 14.19
CA VAL A 174 -3.02 -8.89 14.36
C VAL A 174 -2.38 -10.28 14.41
N ASP A 175 -2.06 -10.72 15.62
CA ASP A 175 -1.46 -12.03 15.88
C ASP A 175 -2.52 -12.99 16.45
N ARG A 176 -2.97 -13.93 15.62
CA ARG A 176 -3.97 -14.94 16.00
C ARG A 176 -3.42 -15.96 17.00
N MET A 177 -2.11 -16.22 17.02
CA MET A 177 -1.52 -17.14 17.99
C MET A 177 -1.57 -16.56 19.40
N GLN A 178 -1.30 -15.26 19.54
CA GLN A 178 -1.35 -14.61 20.85
C GLN A 178 -2.77 -14.43 21.39
N LYS A 179 -3.77 -14.21 20.51
CA LYS A 179 -5.15 -13.92 20.91
C LYS A 179 -6.15 -14.65 19.97
N PRO A 180 -6.29 -15.98 20.07
CA PRO A 180 -7.00 -16.80 19.08
C PRO A 180 -8.51 -16.53 18.96
N THR A 181 -9.14 -16.12 20.07
CA THR A 181 -10.60 -15.86 20.16
C THR A 181 -10.98 -14.42 19.86
N LYS A 182 -10.01 -13.53 19.69
CA LYS A 182 -10.26 -12.11 19.48
C LYS A 182 -10.66 -11.85 18.04
N SER A 183 -11.74 -11.11 17.81
CA SER A 183 -12.17 -10.75 16.44
C SER A 183 -11.24 -9.71 15.81
N PHE A 184 -11.20 -9.68 14.47
CA PHE A 184 -10.41 -8.71 13.71
C PHE A 184 -10.72 -7.26 14.12
N GLN A 185 -12.01 -6.90 14.12
CA GLN A 185 -12.51 -5.61 14.63
C GLN A 185 -11.96 -5.25 16.01
N LYS A 186 -11.95 -6.21 16.95
CA LYS A 186 -11.44 -5.98 18.30
C LYS A 186 -9.92 -5.80 18.33
N PHE A 187 -9.16 -6.40 17.42
CA PHE A 187 -7.74 -6.08 17.26
C PHE A 187 -7.55 -4.63 16.84
N MET A 188 -8.28 -4.18 15.81
CA MET A 188 -8.17 -2.83 15.26
C MET A 188 -8.55 -1.74 16.29
N GLU A 189 -9.55 -1.98 17.14
CA GLU A 189 -9.94 -1.05 18.20
C GLU A 189 -8.92 -0.96 19.35
N THR A 190 -8.18 -2.04 19.61
CA THR A 190 -7.41 -2.19 20.87
C THR A 190 -6.38 -1.08 21.12
N PRO A 191 -5.61 -0.62 20.13
CA PRO A 191 -4.67 0.46 20.34
C PRO A 191 -5.30 1.77 20.83
N PHE A 192 -6.59 1.98 20.57
CA PHE A 192 -7.34 3.20 20.89
C PHE A 192 -8.21 3.07 22.13
N LYS A 193 -8.20 1.91 22.80
CA LYS A 193 -8.98 1.73 24.03
C LYS A 193 -8.32 2.45 25.20
N LEU A 194 -9.16 3.04 26.04
CA LEU A 194 -8.75 3.53 27.35
C LEU A 194 -8.18 2.37 28.17
N THR A 195 -6.89 2.45 28.49
CA THR A 195 -6.21 1.49 29.35
C THR A 195 -6.07 2.10 30.74
N LYS A 196 -6.38 1.32 31.78
CA LYS A 196 -6.24 1.75 33.17
C LYS A 196 -5.09 0.98 33.80
N THR A 197 -4.19 1.70 34.44
CA THR A 197 -3.17 1.15 35.34
C THR A 197 -3.58 1.45 36.78
N ARG A 198 -2.75 1.06 37.75
CA ARG A 198 -3.02 1.36 39.18
C ARG A 198 -2.96 2.85 39.51
N THR A 199 -2.25 3.65 38.70
CA THR A 199 -1.90 5.04 39.03
C THR A 199 -2.25 6.04 37.93
N SER A 200 -2.76 5.55 36.80
CA SER A 200 -3.06 6.40 35.64
C SER A 200 -3.97 5.71 34.64
N LYS A 201 -4.63 6.51 33.80
CA LYS A 201 -5.30 6.06 32.59
C LYS A 201 -4.50 6.51 31.37
N ARG A 202 -4.47 5.70 30.31
CA ARG A 202 -3.80 6.02 29.05
C ARG A 202 -4.74 5.82 27.87
N LEU A 203 -4.66 6.74 26.92
CA LEU A 203 -5.50 6.77 25.74
C LEU A 203 -4.66 7.19 24.54
N ARG A 204 -4.80 6.49 23.41
CA ARG A 204 -4.17 6.92 22.15
C ARG A 204 -5.25 7.43 21.23
N LEU A 205 -5.06 8.64 20.71
CA LEU A 205 -5.99 9.26 19.77
C LEU A 205 -5.57 8.92 18.34
N CYS A 206 -6.52 8.48 17.53
CA CYS A 206 -6.29 8.25 16.10
C CYS A 206 -6.16 9.58 15.35
N ALA A 207 -5.24 9.68 14.39
CA ALA A 207 -5.11 10.85 13.50
C ALA A 207 -6.00 10.80 12.26
N GLU A 208 -6.89 9.80 12.17
CA GLU A 208 -7.70 9.57 10.97
C GLU A 208 -6.88 9.36 9.68
N PRO A 209 -5.80 8.54 9.70
CA PRO A 209 -4.92 8.41 8.55
C PRO A 209 -5.68 7.96 7.29
N ALA A 210 -5.26 8.43 6.13
CA ALA A 210 -5.73 7.94 4.85
C ALA A 210 -5.49 6.43 4.72
N VAL A 211 -4.30 5.95 5.09
CA VAL A 211 -3.90 4.52 5.01
C VAL A 211 -3.54 3.94 6.38
N ILE A 212 -4.11 2.77 6.71
CA ILE A 212 -3.72 1.97 7.88
C ILE A 212 -2.98 0.72 7.44
N ARG A 213 -1.83 0.46 8.08
CA ARG A 213 -1.01 -0.73 7.87
C ARG A 213 -1.28 -1.76 8.96
N VAL A 214 -1.46 -3.01 8.57
CA VAL A 214 -1.75 -4.11 9.49
C VAL A 214 -0.82 -5.28 9.20
N HIS A 215 -0.04 -5.71 10.20
CA HIS A 215 0.73 -6.94 10.16
C HIS A 215 -0.14 -8.09 10.64
N TYR A 216 -0.65 -8.89 9.70
CA TYR A 216 -1.53 -10.01 9.95
C TYR A 216 -0.77 -11.33 9.97
N LYS A 217 -0.81 -12.03 11.10
CA LYS A 217 -0.16 -13.34 11.29
C LYS A 217 -1.22 -14.43 11.42
N THR A 218 -1.14 -15.42 10.53
CA THR A 218 -2.01 -16.61 10.53
C THR A 218 -1.29 -17.81 11.13
N CYS A 219 -2.08 -18.78 11.58
CA CYS A 219 -1.59 -20.07 12.02
C CYS A 219 -2.49 -21.14 11.43
N LYS A 220 -1.90 -22.22 10.90
CA LYS A 220 -2.63 -23.33 10.29
C LYS A 220 -3.58 -24.04 11.27
N ASP A 221 -3.30 -23.97 12.57
CA ASP A 221 -4.10 -24.62 13.60
C ASP A 221 -5.33 -23.79 14.00
N LEU A 222 -5.46 -22.56 13.49
CA LEU A 222 -6.58 -21.66 13.72
C LEU A 222 -7.32 -21.39 12.43
N GLU A 223 -8.65 -21.23 12.52
CA GLU A 223 -9.42 -20.81 11.37
C GLU A 223 -9.07 -19.35 11.01
N PRO A 224 -8.64 -19.06 9.78
CA PRO A 224 -8.35 -17.69 9.37
C PRO A 224 -9.60 -16.82 9.49
N PHE A 225 -9.42 -15.49 9.56
CA PHE A 225 -10.60 -14.64 9.52
C PHE A 225 -11.21 -14.75 8.12
N PRO A 226 -12.54 -14.92 8.01
CA PRO A 226 -13.18 -14.91 6.71
C PRO A 226 -12.96 -13.54 6.05
N PHE A 227 -12.83 -13.52 4.73
CA PHE A 227 -12.50 -12.32 3.98
C PHE A 227 -13.50 -11.20 4.25
N THR A 228 -14.78 -11.52 4.46
CA THR A 228 -15.82 -10.54 4.85
C THR A 228 -15.53 -9.78 6.14
N LYS A 229 -14.73 -10.35 7.05
CA LYS A 229 -14.28 -9.70 8.30
C LYS A 229 -12.94 -8.99 8.15
N LEU A 230 -12.16 -9.36 7.14
CA LEU A 230 -10.90 -8.68 6.78
C LEU A 230 -11.13 -7.52 5.82
N LYS A 231 -12.21 -7.53 5.03
CA LYS A 231 -12.47 -6.54 3.99
C LYS A 231 -12.63 -5.15 4.58
N GLU A 232 -13.40 -5.01 5.67
CA GLU A 232 -13.76 -3.73 6.24
C GLU A 232 -13.75 -3.79 7.77
N PHE A 233 -13.39 -2.68 8.40
CA PHE A 233 -13.52 -2.51 9.84
C PHE A 233 -13.87 -1.05 10.18
N HIS A 234 -14.37 -0.86 11.40
CA HIS A 234 -14.68 0.45 11.95
C HIS A 234 -13.61 0.84 12.96
N LEU A 235 -13.11 2.07 12.86
CA LEU A 235 -12.17 2.63 13.80
C LEU A 235 -12.83 3.74 14.60
N PRO A 236 -12.88 3.64 15.95
CA PRO A 236 -13.39 4.71 16.78
C PRO A 236 -12.39 5.86 16.81
N ILE A 237 -12.83 7.04 16.36
CA ILE A 237 -12.02 8.25 16.35
C ILE A 237 -12.57 9.22 17.38
N GLN A 238 -11.74 9.54 18.37
CA GLN A 238 -12.05 10.52 19.41
C GLN A 238 -11.44 11.87 19.06
N ARG A 239 -12.28 12.90 18.95
CA ARG A 239 -11.85 14.29 18.80
C ARG A 239 -11.96 14.98 20.15
N ILE A 240 -10.83 15.08 20.83
CA ILE A 240 -10.70 15.85 22.07
C ILE A 240 -10.11 17.21 21.67
N ASP A 241 -10.95 18.25 21.68
CA ASP A 241 -10.55 19.62 21.34
C ASP A 241 -10.13 20.41 22.60
N ARG A 242 -10.61 19.98 23.78
CA ARG A 242 -10.25 20.55 25.08
C ARG A 242 -9.89 19.44 26.05
N MET A 243 -8.70 19.49 26.63
CA MET A 243 -8.24 18.54 27.64
C MET A 243 -8.73 18.93 29.04
N ASP A 244 -10.02 19.22 29.19
CA ASP A 244 -10.56 19.47 30.53
C ASP A 244 -10.83 18.14 31.24
N SER A 245 -10.38 18.06 32.49
CA SER A 245 -10.28 16.83 33.28
C SER A 245 -11.63 16.31 33.79
N SER A 246 -12.66 17.16 33.82
CA SER A 246 -13.96 16.85 34.39
C SER A 246 -14.99 16.37 33.37
N GLU A 247 -14.79 16.59 32.08
CA GLU A 247 -15.75 16.22 31.06
C GLU A 247 -15.61 14.73 30.67
N PRO A 248 -16.73 14.01 30.47
CA PRO A 248 -16.66 12.66 29.92
C PRO A 248 -16.04 12.72 28.52
N LEU A 249 -15.27 11.67 28.16
CA LEU A 249 -14.74 11.57 26.81
C LEU A 249 -15.90 11.63 25.80
N PRO A 250 -15.79 12.44 24.75
CA PRO A 250 -16.83 12.53 23.74
C PRO A 250 -17.04 11.17 23.08
N GLU A 251 -18.26 10.92 22.62
CA GLU A 251 -18.56 9.70 21.88
C GLU A 251 -17.67 9.63 20.62
N PRO A 252 -17.00 8.49 20.37
CA PRO A 252 -16.13 8.36 19.21
C PRO A 252 -16.95 8.36 17.93
N LYS A 253 -16.46 9.07 16.91
CA LYS A 253 -16.97 8.93 15.54
C LYS A 253 -16.38 7.67 14.93
N GLU A 254 -17.24 6.74 14.51
CA GLU A 254 -16.79 5.55 13.78
C GLU A 254 -16.40 5.92 12.33
N CYS A 255 -15.17 5.60 11.96
CA CYS A 255 -14.69 5.73 10.58
C CYS A 255 -14.49 4.35 9.97
N VAL A 256 -15.02 4.15 8.76
CA VAL A 256 -14.88 2.88 8.03
C VAL A 256 -13.57 2.87 7.25
N TYR A 257 -12.87 1.75 7.29
CA TYR A 257 -11.67 1.47 6.53
C TYR A 257 -11.85 0.20 5.71
N SER A 258 -11.47 0.25 4.44
CA SER A 258 -11.62 -0.85 3.48
C SER A 258 -10.26 -1.33 3.00
N LEU A 259 -10.08 -2.64 2.90
CA LEU A 259 -8.86 -3.29 2.43
C LEU A 259 -8.61 -2.92 0.96
N ILE A 260 -7.45 -2.36 0.66
CA ILE A 260 -7.04 -2.00 -0.71
C ILE A 260 -5.88 -2.84 -1.22
N ALA A 261 -5.05 -3.41 -0.35
CA ALA A 261 -3.98 -4.32 -0.74
C ALA A 261 -3.61 -5.30 0.36
N SER A 262 -3.10 -6.47 -0.04
CA SER A 262 -2.47 -7.44 0.84
C SER A 262 -1.17 -7.93 0.22
N VAL A 263 -0.13 -8.09 1.05
CA VAL A 263 1.18 -8.56 0.62
C VAL A 263 1.57 -9.78 1.43
N SER A 264 1.78 -10.92 0.76
CA SER A 264 2.39 -12.10 1.38
C SER A 264 3.88 -11.83 1.60
N LEU A 265 4.31 -11.86 2.86
CA LEU A 265 5.69 -11.56 3.24
C LEU A 265 6.65 -12.72 2.93
N GLN A 266 6.12 -13.95 2.93
CA GLN A 266 6.89 -15.14 2.59
C GLN A 266 7.13 -15.24 1.08
N GLU A 267 6.06 -15.06 0.29
CA GLU A 267 6.13 -15.21 -1.16
C GLU A 267 6.50 -13.91 -1.89
N GLN A 268 6.57 -12.78 -1.19
CA GLN A 268 6.79 -11.44 -1.75
C GLN A 268 5.80 -11.13 -2.88
N ARG A 269 4.51 -11.35 -2.62
CA ARG A 269 3.45 -11.14 -3.63
C ARG A 269 2.42 -10.17 -3.12
N ILE A 270 1.91 -9.34 -4.01
CA ILE A 270 0.83 -8.39 -3.71
C ILE A 270 -0.46 -8.79 -4.43
N ARG A 271 -1.58 -8.61 -3.73
CA ARG A 271 -2.94 -8.56 -4.27
C ARG A 271 -3.51 -7.18 -3.98
N THR A 272 -4.21 -6.61 -4.95
CA THR A 272 -4.92 -5.33 -4.80
C THR A 272 -6.42 -5.53 -4.91
N TYR A 273 -7.16 -4.77 -4.12
CA TYR A 273 -8.60 -4.84 -3.99
C TYR A 273 -9.22 -3.51 -4.38
N LYS A 274 -10.45 -3.57 -4.91
CA LYS A 274 -11.25 -2.37 -5.10
C LYS A 274 -11.76 -1.89 -3.77
N PHE A 275 -11.71 -0.58 -3.61
CA PHE A 275 -12.25 0.10 -2.45
C PHE A 275 -13.73 -0.25 -2.14
N LEU A 276 -14.57 -0.45 -3.16
CA LEU A 276 -15.99 -0.84 -3.01
C LEU A 276 -16.36 -2.16 -3.71
N GLY A 277 -15.39 -2.93 -4.20
CA GLY A 277 -15.65 -4.09 -5.06
C GLY A 277 -14.76 -5.30 -4.74
N GLY A 278 -14.81 -6.29 -5.62
CA GLY A 278 -13.96 -7.49 -5.55
C GLY A 278 -12.47 -7.20 -5.85
N GLU A 279 -11.69 -8.27 -5.91
CA GLU A 279 -10.27 -8.25 -6.28
C GLU A 279 -10.04 -7.60 -7.66
N ILE A 280 -9.11 -6.64 -7.77
CA ILE A 280 -8.82 -5.92 -9.03
C ILE A 280 -8.02 -6.80 -9.99
N SER A 281 -7.22 -7.74 -9.48
CA SER A 281 -6.38 -8.59 -10.32
C SER A 281 -6.44 -10.04 -9.87
N GLN A 282 -6.90 -10.93 -10.76
CA GLN A 282 -6.81 -12.39 -10.56
C GLN A 282 -5.38 -12.93 -10.64
N CYS A 283 -4.39 -12.11 -11.02
CA CYS A 283 -3.00 -12.50 -11.17
C CYS A 283 -2.14 -11.81 -10.11
N SER A 284 -1.59 -12.60 -9.18
CA SER A 284 -0.53 -12.10 -8.29
C SER A 284 0.67 -11.69 -9.13
N TYR A 285 1.16 -10.48 -8.90
CA TYR A 285 2.14 -9.82 -9.77
C TYR A 285 3.49 -10.57 -9.93
N THR A 286 3.84 -11.50 -9.04
CA THR A 286 5.14 -12.21 -9.03
C THR A 286 5.09 -13.63 -9.60
N GLY A 287 4.42 -13.82 -10.74
CA GLY A 287 4.62 -15.01 -11.59
C GLY A 287 3.70 -16.20 -11.37
N ARG A 288 3.83 -17.18 -12.29
CA ARG A 288 3.11 -18.46 -12.29
C ARG A 288 3.36 -19.20 -10.98
N GLY A 289 2.43 -19.11 -10.05
CA GLY A 289 2.48 -19.81 -8.77
C GLY A 289 1.08 -20.23 -8.33
N ARG A 290 1.02 -21.08 -7.30
CA ARG A 290 -0.26 -21.40 -6.65
C ARG A 290 -0.94 -20.11 -6.21
N ARG A 291 -2.25 -20.03 -6.42
CA ARG A 291 -3.09 -18.96 -5.85
C ARG A 291 -2.94 -19.04 -4.32
N TRP A 292 -2.70 -17.90 -3.68
CA TRP A 292 -2.63 -17.77 -2.21
C TRP A 292 -3.77 -16.91 -1.69
N SER A 293 -4.47 -17.28 -0.64
CA SER A 293 -5.57 -16.50 -0.04
C SER A 293 -5.22 -16.06 1.38
N LEU A 294 -5.83 -14.97 1.84
CA LEU A 294 -5.83 -14.61 3.26
C LEU A 294 -6.64 -15.61 4.12
N GLU A 295 -7.49 -16.40 3.46
CA GLU A 295 -8.29 -17.48 4.06
C GLU A 295 -7.61 -18.86 3.93
N ASP A 296 -6.39 -18.92 3.39
CA ASP A 296 -5.65 -20.18 3.35
C ASP A 296 -5.25 -20.57 4.78
N LYS A 297 -5.52 -21.81 5.14
CA LYS A 297 -5.21 -22.37 6.46
C LYS A 297 -3.73 -22.76 6.55
N ILE A 298 -2.86 -21.76 6.53
CA ILE A 298 -1.40 -21.89 6.53
C ILE A 298 -0.75 -21.01 7.60
N ASP A 299 0.46 -21.38 7.99
CA ASP A 299 1.34 -20.52 8.78
C ASP A 299 1.88 -19.41 7.86
N GLY A 300 1.45 -18.17 8.09
CA GLY A 300 1.63 -17.08 7.14
C GLY A 300 1.78 -15.73 7.81
N GLU A 301 2.54 -14.84 7.18
CA GLU A 301 2.58 -13.43 7.55
C GLU A 301 2.24 -12.56 6.34
N PHE A 302 1.33 -11.62 6.56
CA PHE A 302 0.84 -10.70 5.55
C PHE A 302 0.91 -9.26 6.05
N MET A 303 1.19 -8.33 5.14
CA MET A 303 0.92 -6.91 5.38
C MET A 303 -0.34 -6.50 4.63
N LEU A 304 -1.33 -6.02 5.37
CA LEU A 304 -2.60 -5.53 4.84
C LEU A 304 -2.60 -4.00 4.88
N PHE A 305 -3.19 -3.39 3.86
CA PHE A 305 -3.29 -1.94 3.71
C PHE A 305 -4.75 -1.57 3.53
N TYR A 306 -5.23 -0.70 4.41
CA TYR A 306 -6.61 -0.24 4.44
C TYR A 306 -6.68 1.23 4.13
N LEU A 307 -7.66 1.65 3.35
CA LEU A 307 -7.93 3.03 3.02
C LEU A 307 -9.24 3.49 3.66
N ARG A 308 -9.29 4.74 4.11
CA ARG A 308 -10.50 5.32 4.69
C ARG A 308 -11.64 5.44 3.67
N ALA A 309 -12.82 4.91 4.01
CA ALA A 309 -14.04 4.86 3.18
C ALA A 309 -14.50 6.22 2.59
N GLY A 310 -14.21 7.33 3.28
CA GLY A 310 -14.60 8.68 2.87
C GLY A 310 -13.61 9.40 1.96
N SER A 311 -12.44 8.82 1.68
CA SER A 311 -11.35 9.47 0.95
C SER A 311 -11.32 9.16 -0.55
N VAL A 312 -12.32 8.45 -1.08
CA VAL A 312 -12.33 7.99 -2.48
C VAL A 312 -13.55 8.52 -3.23
N ALA A 313 -13.31 9.13 -4.39
CA ALA A 313 -14.35 9.44 -5.35
C ALA A 313 -14.88 8.13 -5.98
N TYR A 314 -16.20 7.96 -6.01
CA TYR A 314 -16.84 6.78 -6.59
C TYR A 314 -16.64 6.78 -8.12
N ASP A 315 -16.00 5.75 -8.68
CA ASP A 315 -15.88 5.56 -10.13
C ASP A 315 -16.80 4.43 -10.59
N HIS A 316 -17.87 4.79 -11.32
CA HIS A 316 -18.87 3.86 -11.86
C HIS A 316 -18.34 3.00 -13.02
N GLU A 317 -17.20 3.36 -13.62
CA GLU A 317 -16.72 2.74 -14.86
C GLU A 317 -15.67 1.65 -14.62
N ILE A 318 -15.26 1.39 -13.37
CA ILE A 318 -14.32 0.30 -13.07
C ILE A 318 -15.12 -0.95 -12.69
N PRO A 319 -15.39 -1.90 -13.61
CA PRO A 319 -16.30 -3.03 -13.36
C PRO A 319 -15.83 -3.90 -12.20
N GLU A 320 -16.70 -4.17 -11.21
CA GLU A 320 -16.43 -4.82 -9.91
C GLU A 320 -15.50 -6.06 -9.96
N ILE A 321 -15.49 -6.75 -11.09
CA ILE A 321 -14.56 -7.83 -11.44
C ILE A 321 -13.81 -7.40 -12.72
N ALA A 322 -12.54 -7.05 -12.61
CA ALA A 322 -11.65 -7.15 -13.76
C ALA A 322 -11.17 -8.60 -13.80
N SER A 323 -11.87 -9.43 -14.58
CA SER A 323 -11.22 -10.62 -15.08
C SER A 323 -10.03 -10.14 -15.91
N VAL A 324 -8.81 -10.47 -15.49
CA VAL A 324 -7.68 -10.56 -16.42
C VAL A 324 -8.23 -11.34 -17.61
N PRO A 325 -7.95 -10.96 -18.88
CA PRO A 325 -8.21 -11.86 -19.98
C PRO A 325 -7.62 -13.21 -19.57
N ARG A 326 -8.48 -14.21 -19.30
CA ARG A 326 -8.03 -15.59 -19.33
C ARG A 326 -7.28 -15.69 -20.63
N ASP A 327 -6.16 -16.42 -20.68
CA ASP A 327 -5.59 -16.83 -21.95
C ASP A 327 -6.73 -17.20 -22.90
N GLY A 328 -7.00 -16.28 -23.80
CA GLY A 328 -8.30 -16.04 -24.36
C GLY A 328 -7.96 -15.33 -25.62
N ARG A 329 -7.49 -16.18 -26.55
CA ARG A 329 -7.23 -15.93 -27.97
C ARG A 329 -7.46 -14.46 -28.32
N THR A 330 -6.34 -13.74 -28.48
CA THR A 330 -6.18 -12.65 -29.45
C THR A 330 -7.47 -11.96 -29.88
N PHE A 331 -7.67 -10.74 -29.38
CA PHE A 331 -8.62 -9.76 -29.90
C PHE A 331 -8.85 -9.91 -31.42
N PRO A 332 -9.97 -10.48 -31.88
CA PRO A 332 -10.22 -10.73 -33.30
C PRO A 332 -10.17 -9.44 -34.15
N PHE A 333 -10.40 -8.28 -33.53
CA PHE A 333 -10.31 -6.99 -34.22
C PHE A 333 -8.85 -6.54 -34.48
N LEU A 334 -7.89 -6.90 -33.62
CA LEU A 334 -6.47 -6.57 -33.81
C LEU A 334 -5.82 -7.51 -34.83
N ASN A 335 -6.17 -8.81 -34.83
CA ASN A 335 -5.70 -9.73 -35.89
C ASN A 335 -6.25 -9.33 -37.26
N LYS A 336 -7.53 -8.95 -37.35
CA LYS A 336 -8.11 -8.43 -38.60
C LYS A 336 -7.38 -7.16 -39.07
N PHE A 337 -7.03 -6.25 -38.14
CA PHE A 337 -6.26 -5.06 -38.48
C PHE A 337 -4.87 -5.40 -39.03
N PHE A 338 -4.13 -6.35 -38.42
CA PHE A 338 -2.81 -6.76 -38.91
C PHE A 338 -2.87 -7.59 -40.21
N ASP A 339 -3.89 -8.43 -40.39
CA ASP A 339 -4.11 -9.17 -41.64
C ASP A 339 -4.55 -8.25 -42.80
N ASP A 340 -5.35 -7.22 -42.50
CA ASP A 340 -5.74 -6.18 -43.44
C ASP A 340 -4.52 -5.32 -43.85
N CYS A 341 -3.65 -4.97 -42.90
CA CYS A 341 -2.37 -4.31 -43.18
C CYS A 341 -1.41 -5.19 -44.01
N LYS A 342 -1.33 -6.48 -43.70
CA LYS A 342 -0.43 -7.41 -44.39
C LYS A 342 -0.86 -7.68 -45.84
N ARG A 343 -2.18 -7.82 -46.10
CA ARG A 343 -2.71 -7.90 -47.48
C ARG A 343 -2.48 -6.61 -48.25
N ALA A 344 -2.64 -5.45 -47.62
CA ALA A 344 -2.39 -4.16 -48.26
C ALA A 344 -0.91 -3.98 -48.66
N ASP A 345 0.03 -4.56 -47.91
CA ASP A 345 1.45 -4.56 -48.24
C ASP A 345 1.84 -5.62 -49.27
N GLU A 346 1.17 -6.78 -49.30
CA GLU A 346 1.37 -7.81 -50.32
C GLU A 346 0.80 -7.38 -51.69
N GLU A 347 -0.35 -6.68 -51.72
CA GLU A 347 -0.92 -6.08 -52.93
C GLU A 347 -0.09 -4.91 -53.49
N LYS A 348 0.69 -4.22 -52.65
CA LYS A 348 1.62 -3.16 -53.08
C LYS A 348 2.95 -3.70 -53.61
N ASN A 349 3.35 -4.90 -53.22
CA ASN A 349 4.65 -5.50 -53.59
C ASN A 349 4.55 -6.59 -54.67
N GLY A 350 3.33 -6.94 -55.10
CA GLY A 350 3.08 -7.96 -56.13
C GLY A 350 2.59 -7.43 -57.49
N GLY A 351 2.71 -6.12 -57.74
CA GLY A 351 2.31 -5.46 -59.00
C GLY A 351 3.49 -5.00 -59.84
#